data_AF-A0A219B574-F1
#
_entry.id   AF-A0A219B574-F1
#
_cell.length_a   1.000
_cell.length_b   1.000
_cell.length_c   1.000
_cell.angle_alpha   90.00
_cell.angle_beta   90.00
_cell.angle_gamma   90.00
#
_symmetry.space_group_name_H-M   'P 1'
#
loop_
_entity.id
_entity.type
_entity.pdbx_description
1 polymer ?
#
loop_
_entity_poly.entity_id
_entity_poly.type
_entity_poly.pdbx_seq_one_letter_code
_entity_poly.pdbx_strand_id
1 'polypeptide(L)' 'MALLFLAMDTQWRWTGDGCRTGLDYTALQAVAELNGLNLSGGPQFMAELRAMERAAIKVFQERRLQALRDAARR' A
#
# COMPACT_ATOMS: atom_id res chain seq x y z
N MET A 1 -10.21 -4.82 -8.06
CA MET A 1 -9.10 -4.82 -7.09
C MET A 1 -8.38 -3.49 -6.98
N ALA A 2 -7.99 -2.85 -8.10
CA ALA A 2 -7.31 -1.56 -8.07
C ALA A 2 -8.02 -0.49 -7.22
N LEU A 3 -9.35 -0.39 -7.29
CA LEU A 3 -10.11 0.60 -6.51
C LEU A 3 -9.91 0.43 -5.00
N LEU A 4 -9.98 -0.80 -4.48
CA LEU A 4 -9.79 -1.04 -3.05
C LEU A 4 -8.36 -0.74 -2.62
N PHE A 5 -7.37 -1.17 -3.41
CA PHE A 5 -5.98 -0.87 -3.12
C PHE A 5 -5.72 0.64 -3.04
N LEU A 6 -6.28 1.41 -3.97
CA LEU A 6 -6.19 2.87 -3.97
C LEU A 6 -6.96 3.49 -2.79
N ALA A 7 -8.12 2.94 -2.44
CA ALA A 7 -8.89 3.39 -1.27
C ALA A 7 -8.15 3.14 0.06
N MET A 8 -7.24 2.17 0.09
CA MET A 8 -6.38 1.86 1.25
C MET A 8 -5.15 2.77 1.36
N ASP A 9 -4.98 3.80 0.51
CA ASP A 9 -3.76 4.65 0.50
C ASP A 9 -3.54 5.42 1.81
N THR A 10 -4.57 5.65 2.61
CA THR A 10 -4.44 6.26 3.94
C THR A 10 -4.07 5.26 5.04
N GLN A 11 -4.09 3.96 4.74
CA GLN A 11 -3.96 2.86 5.69
C GLN A 11 -2.56 2.23 5.69
N TRP A 12 -1.55 2.95 5.21
CA TRP A 12 -0.16 2.48 5.32
C TRP A 12 0.30 2.47 6.77
N ARG A 13 1.01 1.41 7.14
CA ARG A 13 1.84 1.37 8.35
C ARG A 13 3.17 2.04 8.05
N TRP A 14 3.59 2.88 8.99
CA TRP A 14 4.78 3.72 8.87
C TRP A 14 5.80 3.36 9.95
N THR A 15 7.07 3.40 9.60
CA THR A 15 8.19 3.42 10.55
C THR A 15 8.41 4.85 11.07
N GLY A 16 9.17 4.98 12.17
CA GLY A 16 9.53 6.28 12.73
C GLY A 16 10.33 7.19 11.79
N ASP A 17 11.02 6.63 10.78
CA ASP A 17 11.76 7.37 9.76
C ASP A 17 10.94 7.64 8.48
N GLY A 18 9.62 7.45 8.54
CA GLY A 18 8.68 7.78 7.47
C GLY A 18 8.67 6.79 6.30
N CYS A 19 9.11 5.55 6.50
CA CYS A 19 9.01 4.50 5.49
C CYS A 19 7.69 3.71 5.64
N ARG A 20 7.04 3.41 4.51
CA ARG A 20 5.86 2.53 4.48
C ARG A 20 6.31 1.06 4.52
N THR A 21 5.71 0.24 5.38
CA THR A 21 6.08 -1.18 5.55
C THR A 21 5.00 -2.16 5.09
N GLY A 22 3.77 -1.71 4.93
CA GLY A 22 2.64 -2.52 4.51
C GLY A 22 1.31 -1.81 4.77
N LEU A 23 0.22 -2.32 4.21
CA LEU A 23 -1.13 -1.87 4.50
C LEU A 23 -1.62 -2.48 5.81
N ASP A 24 -2.43 -1.71 6.54
CA ASP A 24 -3.16 -2.23 7.67
C ASP A 24 -4.43 -2.96 7.23
N TYR A 25 -4.38 -4.29 7.16
CA TYR A 25 -5.53 -5.09 6.75
C TYR A 25 -6.70 -5.07 7.73
N THR A 26 -6.54 -4.55 8.95
CA THR A 26 -7.68 -4.39 9.87
C THR A 26 -8.70 -3.38 9.32
N ALA A 27 -8.26 -2.39 8.54
CA ALA A 27 -9.13 -1.42 7.89
C ALA A 27 -9.80 -1.93 6.60
N LEU A 28 -9.37 -3.10 6.09
CA LEU A 28 -9.78 -3.58 4.77
C LEU A 28 -11.29 -3.76 4.63
N GLN A 29 -11.93 -4.33 5.65
CA GLN A 29 -13.39 -4.54 5.68
C GLN A 29 -14.13 -3.20 5.66
N ALA A 30 -13.75 -2.28 6.55
CA ALA A 30 -14.39 -0.97 6.65
C ALA A 30 -14.22 -0.14 5.36
N VAL A 31 -13.03 -0.17 4.75
CA VAL A 31 -12.77 0.52 3.48
C VAL A 31 -13.57 -0.11 2.34
N ALA A 32 -13.68 -1.45 2.30
CA ALA A 32 -14.48 -2.12 1.28
C ALA A 32 -15.96 -1.77 1.41
N GLU A 33 -16.53 -1.81 2.62
CA GLU A 33 -17.92 -1.45 2.90
C GLU A 33 -18.22 0.01 2.51
N LEU A 34 -17.34 0.95 2.89
CA LEU A 34 -17.48 2.36 2.55
C LEU A 34 -17.52 2.61 1.03
N ASN A 35 -16.82 1.76 0.27
CA ASN A 35 -16.75 1.83 -1.19
C ASN A 35 -17.77 0.91 -1.89
N GLY A 36 -18.68 0.25 -1.15
CA GLY A 36 -19.65 -0.68 -1.71
C GLY A 36 -19.03 -1.93 -2.36
N LEU A 37 -17.83 -2.32 -1.92
CA LEU A 37 -17.08 -3.44 -2.47
C LEU A 37 -17.33 -4.71 -1.65
N ASN A 38 -17.63 -5.80 -2.34
CA ASN A 38 -17.75 -7.12 -1.71
C ASN A 38 -16.38 -7.82 -1.69
N LEU A 39 -15.95 -8.26 -0.50
CA LEU A 39 -14.70 -9.01 -0.28
C LEU A 39 -14.83 -10.52 -0.53
N SER A 40 -15.80 -10.96 -1.32
CA SER A 40 -16.12 -12.38 -1.58
C SER A 40 -15.08 -13.15 -2.41
N GLY A 41 -13.89 -12.60 -2.66
CA GLY A 41 -12.89 -13.21 -3.55
C GLY A 41 -11.94 -14.21 -2.89
N GLY A 42 -12.10 -14.49 -1.59
CA GLY A 42 -11.36 -15.53 -0.88
C GLY A 42 -9.83 -15.34 -0.90
N PRO A 43 -9.03 -16.43 -0.87
CA PRO A 43 -7.57 -16.34 -0.80
C PRO A 43 -6.90 -15.63 -1.99
N GLN A 44 -7.48 -15.77 -3.19
CA GLN A 44 -6.96 -15.17 -4.43
C GLN A 44 -6.99 -13.64 -4.37
N PHE A 45 -8.09 -13.08 -3.87
CA PHE A 45 -8.24 -11.65 -3.63
C PHE A 45 -7.11 -11.08 -2.78
N MET A 46 -6.80 -11.75 -1.66
CA MET A 46 -5.74 -11.30 -0.76
C MET A 46 -4.36 -11.45 -1.40
N ALA A 47 -4.17 -12.43 -2.30
CA ALA A 47 -2.93 -12.58 -3.05
C ALA A 47 -2.68 -11.40 -4.01
N GLU A 48 -3.73 -10.95 -4.70
CA GLU A 48 -3.67 -9.78 -5.59
C GLU A 48 -3.41 -8.48 -4.83
N LEU A 49 -4.09 -8.29 -3.69
CA LEU A 49 -3.85 -7.12 -2.82
C LEU A 49 -2.39 -7.06 -2.34
N ARG A 50 -1.85 -8.20 -1.87
CA ARG A 50 -0.45 -8.31 -1.46
C ARG A 50 0.52 -8.10 -2.62
N ALA A 51 0.15 -8.49 -3.85
CA ALA A 51 0.98 -8.24 -5.03
C ALA A 51 1.11 -6.73 -5.32
N MET A 52 0.00 -6.00 -5.26
CA MET A 52 -0.01 -4.54 -5.43
C MET A 52 0.76 -3.83 -4.30
N GLU A 53 0.57 -4.25 -3.05
CA GLU A 53 1.30 -3.73 -1.89
C GLU A 53 2.82 -3.87 -2.06
N ARG A 54 3.31 -5.07 -2.41
CA ARG A 54 4.76 -5.29 -2.63
C ARG A 54 5.31 -4.42 -3.75
N ALA A 55 4.56 -4.28 -4.85
CA ALA A 55 4.97 -3.42 -5.95
C ALA A 55 5.07 -1.95 -5.52
N ALA A 56 4.10 -1.45 -4.75
CA ALA A 56 4.10 -0.09 -4.24
C ALA A 56 5.25 0.17 -3.26
N ILE A 57 5.50 -0.74 -2.31
CA ILE A 57 6.63 -0.63 -1.38
C ILE A 57 7.96 -0.51 -2.13
N LYS A 58 8.18 -1.36 -3.14
CA LYS A 58 9.37 -1.30 -3.99
C LYS A 58 9.54 0.08 -4.62
N VAL A 59 8.47 0.62 -5.24
CA VAL A 59 8.51 1.96 -5.86
C VAL A 59 8.79 3.06 -4.84
N PHE A 60 8.22 2.98 -3.63
CA PHE A 60 8.49 3.97 -2.57
C PHE A 60 9.95 3.95 -2.12
N GLN A 61 10.54 2.76 -1.97
CA GLN A 61 11.95 2.61 -1.62
C GLN A 61 12.86 3.16 -2.72
N GLU A 62 12.59 2.84 -3.99
CA GLU A 62 13.33 3.36 -5.14
C GLU A 62 13.29 4.90 -5.20
N ARG A 63 12.10 5.49 -5.03
CA ARG A 63 11.93 6.96 -5.00
C ARG A 63 12.67 7.61 -3.84
N ARG A 64 12.64 7.00 -2.64
CA ARG A 64 13.39 7.50 -1.48
C ARG A 64 14.89 7.49 -1.75
N LEU A 65 15.42 6.38 -2.28
CA LEU A 65 16.83 6.27 -2.63
C LEU A 65 17.23 7.30 -3.69
N GLN A 66 16.37 7.52 -4.68
CA GLN A 66 16.60 8.54 -5.71
C GLN A 66 16.65 9.95 -5.09
N ALA A 67 15.70 10.30 -4.22
CA ALA A 67 15.68 11.60 -3.54
C ALA A 67 16.94 11.84 -2.69
N LEU A 68 17.43 10.81 -1.99
CA LEU A 68 18.68 10.88 -1.23
C LEU A 68 19.90 11.10 -2.12
N ARG A 69 19.97 10.43 -3.27
CA ARG A 69 21.03 10.63 -4.27
C ARG A 69 21.02 12.04 -4.85
N ASP A 70 19.84 12.58 -5.14
CA ASP A 70 19.68 13.93 -5.67
C ASP A 70 19.99 15.01 -4.62
N ALA A 71 19.75 14.73 -3.34
CA ALA A 71 20.18 15.59 -2.24
C ALA A 71 21.70 15.62 -2.07
N ALA A 72 22.39 14.48 -2.22
CA ALA A 72 23.85 14.40 -2.09
C ALA A 72 24.63 15.05 -3.24
N ARG A 73 23.97 15.40 -4.35
CA ARG A 73 24.55 16.07 -5.52
C ARG A 73 24.43 17.60 -5.48
N ARG A 74 23.67 18.15 -4.52
CA ARG A 74 23.47 19.59 -4.31
C ARG A 74 24.43 20.09 -3.24
#